data_AF-A0A4Y1R9I8-F1
#
_entry.id   AF-A0A4Y1R9I8-F1
#
_cell.length_a   1.000
_cell.length_b   1.000
_cell.length_c   1.000
_cell.angle_alpha   90.00
_cell.angle_beta   90.00
_cell.angle_gamma   90.00
#
_symmetry.space_group_name_H-M   'P 1'
#
loop_
_entity.id
_entity.type
_entity.pdbx_description
1 polymer ?
#
loop_
_entity_poly.entity_id
_entity_poly.type
_entity_poly.pdbx_seq_one_letter_code
_entity_poly.pdbx_strand_id
1 'polypeptide(L)'
;MQEIDSKYSKAIGNVRELEERGCIVIYGVDAKQMSQHFFLSTQRFDRIVYNFPHVGFLFREDSYCQIQLNKRLVKGFLQNAKLVLRKEGGEIHITHKEGHPYNKWDLVRKAHKIGLLLTQTLPFRKDDYPGYDNKRAHGTLSDASFHLGHCTTYKFRLPPC
;
A
#
# COMPACT_ATOMS: atom_id res chain seq x y z
N MET A 1 -4.40 12.81 -13.43
CA MET A 1 -4.61 14.01 -12.61
C MET A 1 -6.10 14.33 -12.43
N GLN A 2 -6.90 14.45 -13.49
CA GLN A 2 -8.34 14.78 -13.39
C GLN A 2 -9.16 13.86 -12.47
N GLU A 3 -8.89 12.56 -12.44
CA GLU A 3 -9.63 11.61 -11.60
C GLU A 3 -9.34 11.76 -10.10
N ILE A 4 -8.11 12.14 -9.72
CA ILE A 4 -7.77 12.31 -8.29
C ILE A 4 -8.24 13.65 -7.75
N ASP A 5 -8.25 14.67 -8.61
CA ASP A 5 -8.66 16.04 -8.29
C ASP A 5 -10.16 16.10 -8.00
N SER A 6 -10.97 15.43 -8.81
CA SER A 6 -12.41 15.32 -8.56
C SER A 6 -12.75 14.46 -7.33
N LYS A 7 -11.83 13.60 -6.87
CA LYS A 7 -12.07 12.65 -5.78
C LYS A 7 -11.64 13.14 -4.41
N TYR A 8 -10.55 13.91 -4.32
CA TYR A 8 -10.03 14.42 -3.06
C TYR A 8 -9.74 15.92 -3.16
N SER A 9 -10.40 16.71 -2.33
CA SER A 9 -10.30 18.18 -2.33
C SER A 9 -8.87 18.73 -2.15
N LYS A 10 -7.99 17.98 -1.47
CA LYS A 10 -6.59 18.36 -1.25
C LYS A 10 -5.58 17.71 -2.20
N ALA A 11 -6.04 16.94 -3.20
CA ALA A 11 -5.16 16.19 -4.10
C ALA A 11 -4.08 17.08 -4.74
N ILE A 12 -4.49 18.18 -5.38
CA ILE A 12 -3.57 19.07 -6.11
C ILE A 12 -2.61 19.77 -5.16
N GLY A 13 -3.07 20.18 -3.97
CA GLY A 13 -2.19 20.76 -2.95
C GLY A 13 -1.09 19.80 -2.51
N ASN A 14 -1.45 18.54 -2.21
CA ASN A 14 -0.50 17.52 -1.80
C ASN A 14 0.50 17.18 -2.91
N VAL A 15 0.04 17.12 -4.17
CA VAL A 15 0.91 16.89 -5.33
C VAL A 15 1.94 18.00 -5.46
N ARG A 16 1.50 19.27 -5.44
CA ARG A 16 2.40 20.42 -5.55
C ARG A 16 3.44 20.43 -4.44
N GLU A 17 3.02 20.19 -3.20
CA GLU A 17 3.96 20.13 -2.07
C GLU A 17 5.01 19.01 -2.26
N LEU A 18 4.61 17.84 -2.77
CA LEU A 18 5.56 16.75 -3.05
C LEU A 18 6.55 17.15 -4.16
N GLU A 19 6.05 17.71 -5.26
CA GLU A 19 6.88 18.14 -6.39
C GLU A 19 7.84 19.27 -6.00
N GLU A 20 7.40 20.25 -5.21
CA GLU A 20 8.23 21.34 -4.66
C GLU A 20 9.33 20.81 -3.73
N ARG A 21 9.09 19.68 -3.05
CA ARG A 21 10.09 18.95 -2.25
C ARG A 21 10.98 18.02 -3.09
N GLY A 22 10.88 18.06 -4.42
CA GLY A 22 11.68 17.28 -5.36
C GLY A 22 11.21 15.84 -5.56
N CYS A 23 9.99 15.49 -5.13
CA CYS A 23 9.43 14.16 -5.36
C CYS A 23 8.88 14.05 -6.80
N ILE A 24 8.99 12.85 -7.37
CA ILE A 24 8.35 12.51 -8.64
C ILE A 24 6.98 11.88 -8.34
N VAL A 25 5.91 12.53 -8.80
CA VAL A 25 4.54 12.03 -8.64
C VAL A 25 4.06 11.39 -9.93
N ILE A 26 3.65 10.11 -9.86
CA ILE A 26 3.20 9.33 -11.01
C ILE A 26 1.76 8.89 -10.78
N TYR A 27 0.90 9.07 -11.79
CA TYR A 27 -0.51 8.69 -11.75
C TYR A 27 -0.78 7.44 -12.58
N GLY A 28 -1.93 6.80 -12.35
CA GLY A 28 -2.39 5.67 -13.18
C GLY A 28 -1.56 4.40 -13.03
N VAL A 29 -0.81 4.27 -11.93
CA VAL A 29 0.00 3.07 -11.66
C VAL A 29 -0.88 1.98 -11.03
N ASP A 30 -1.10 0.88 -11.75
CA ASP A 30 -1.67 -0.34 -11.16
C ASP A 30 -0.59 -1.04 -10.32
N ALA A 31 -0.79 -1.10 -9.00
CA ALA A 31 0.11 -1.76 -8.07
C ALA A 31 0.40 -3.24 -8.41
N LYS A 32 -0.48 -3.92 -9.16
CA LYS A 32 -0.29 -5.31 -9.62
C LYS A 32 0.48 -5.40 -10.95
N GLN A 33 0.83 -4.27 -11.56
CA GLN A 33 1.56 -4.18 -12.83
C GLN A 33 2.70 -3.16 -12.76
N MET A 34 3.00 -2.61 -11.58
CA MET A 34 3.99 -1.53 -11.42
C MET A 34 5.41 -1.92 -11.86
N SER A 35 5.78 -3.21 -11.88
CA SER A 35 7.08 -3.64 -12.40
C SER A 35 7.16 -3.60 -13.94
N GLN A 36 6.04 -3.37 -14.61
CA GLN A 36 5.94 -3.19 -16.07
C GLN A 36 5.84 -1.71 -16.46
N HIS A 37 5.59 -0.82 -15.48
CA HIS A 37 5.54 0.61 -15.73
C HIS A 37 6.91 1.12 -16.20
N PHE A 38 6.94 1.79 -17.35
CA PHE A 38 8.18 2.21 -18.04
C PHE A 38 9.20 2.86 -17.10
N PHE A 39 8.78 3.82 -16.28
CA PHE A 39 9.69 4.48 -15.34
C PHE A 39 10.09 3.57 -14.18
N LEU A 40 9.15 2.87 -13.53
CA LEU A 40 9.40 2.15 -12.28
C LEU A 40 10.24 0.89 -12.49
N SER A 41 10.10 0.24 -13.65
CA SER A 41 10.85 -0.97 -14.00
C SER A 41 12.36 -0.73 -14.12
N THR A 42 12.75 0.50 -14.47
CA THR A 42 14.16 0.94 -14.56
C THR A 42 14.79 1.23 -13.21
N GLN A 43 13.99 1.34 -12.13
CA GLN A 43 14.46 1.74 -10.81
C GLN A 43 14.71 0.53 -9.89
N ARG A 44 15.52 0.72 -8.85
CA ARG A 44 15.67 -0.21 -7.73
C ARG A 44 15.50 0.53 -6.41
N PHE A 45 14.38 0.28 -5.76
CA PHE A 45 13.98 1.02 -4.56
C PHE A 45 14.56 0.41 -3.28
N ASP A 46 15.08 1.25 -2.40
CA ASP A 46 15.49 0.88 -1.04
C ASP A 46 14.28 0.61 -0.12
N ARG A 47 13.17 1.30 -0.39
CA ARG A 47 11.92 1.24 0.37
C ARG A 47 10.73 1.33 -0.57
N ILE A 48 9.79 0.39 -0.44
CA ILE A 48 8.49 0.44 -1.12
C ILE A 48 7.42 0.37 -0.04
N VAL A 49 6.60 1.41 0.10
CA VAL A 49 5.59 1.52 1.17
C VAL A 49 4.19 1.50 0.58
N TYR A 50 3.31 0.64 1.12
CA TYR A 50 1.89 0.64 0.79
C TYR A 50 1.05 0.65 2.07
N ASN A 51 0.45 1.79 2.37
CA ASN A 51 -0.44 1.97 3.51
C ASN A 51 -1.88 1.59 3.16
N PHE A 52 -2.45 0.64 3.92
CA PHE A 52 -3.84 0.20 3.85
C PHE A 52 -4.31 -0.23 2.45
N PRO A 53 -3.62 -1.18 1.79
CA PRO A 53 -4.03 -1.67 0.48
C PRO A 53 -5.46 -2.23 0.51
N HIS A 54 -6.34 -1.72 -0.34
CA HIS A 54 -7.74 -2.14 -0.42
C HIS A 54 -8.28 -1.95 -1.85
N VAL A 55 -9.09 -2.87 -2.37
CA VAL A 55 -9.65 -2.78 -3.74
C VAL A 55 -10.88 -1.86 -3.85
N GLY A 56 -11.24 -1.16 -2.78
CA GLY A 56 -12.57 -0.57 -2.61
C GLY A 56 -13.63 -1.61 -2.26
N PHE A 57 -14.90 -1.21 -2.18
CA PHE A 57 -15.99 -2.09 -1.74
C PHE A 57 -16.83 -2.53 -2.93
N LEU A 58 -16.69 -3.80 -3.32
CA LEU A 58 -17.62 -4.46 -4.27
C LEU A 58 -18.64 -5.33 -3.53
N PHE A 59 -18.26 -5.83 -2.35
CA PHE A 59 -19.11 -6.60 -1.44
C PHE A 59 -18.90 -6.11 0.00
N ARG A 60 -19.65 -6.69 0.96
CA ARG A 60 -19.44 -6.42 2.39
C ARG A 60 -18.00 -6.73 2.80
N GLU A 61 -17.43 -5.91 3.68
CA GLU A 61 -16.01 -5.96 4.07
C GLU A 61 -15.56 -7.33 4.58
N ASP A 62 -16.43 -8.02 5.32
CA ASP A 62 -16.18 -9.33 5.90
C ASP A 62 -16.59 -10.50 5.01
N SER A 63 -17.16 -10.22 3.83
CA SER A 63 -17.56 -11.28 2.90
C SER A 63 -16.34 -12.00 2.33
N TYR A 64 -16.51 -13.30 2.07
CA TYR A 64 -15.45 -14.11 1.45
C TYR A 64 -14.96 -13.50 0.13
N CYS A 65 -15.88 -13.04 -0.73
CA CYS A 65 -15.56 -12.44 -2.02
C CYS A 65 -14.69 -11.18 -1.88
N GLN A 66 -15.07 -10.25 -0.98
CA GLN A 66 -14.29 -9.03 -0.73
C GLN A 66 -12.89 -9.35 -0.20
N ILE A 67 -12.81 -10.27 0.77
CA ILE A 67 -11.54 -10.74 1.32
C ILE A 67 -10.66 -11.33 0.21
N GLN A 68 -11.20 -12.14 -0.71
CA GLN A 68 -10.41 -12.72 -1.81
C GLN A 68 -9.89 -11.66 -2.79
N LEU A 69 -10.68 -10.64 -3.11
CA LEU A 69 -10.23 -9.54 -3.98
C LEU A 69 -9.06 -8.78 -3.36
N ASN A 70 -9.20 -8.40 -2.10
CA ASN A 70 -8.15 -7.75 -1.32
C ASN A 70 -6.89 -8.61 -1.20
N LYS A 71 -7.05 -9.92 -0.97
CA LYS A 71 -5.97 -10.91 -0.96
C LYS A 71 -5.24 -11.04 -2.31
N ARG A 72 -5.92 -10.80 -3.44
CA ARG A 72 -5.33 -10.78 -4.78
C ARG A 72 -4.55 -9.49 -5.03
N LEU A 73 -5.06 -8.34 -4.59
CA LEU A 73 -4.37 -7.05 -4.64
C LEU A 73 -3.02 -7.11 -3.94
N VAL A 74 -3.01 -7.52 -2.67
CA VAL A 74 -1.77 -7.62 -1.87
C VAL A 74 -0.79 -8.61 -2.49
N LYS A 75 -1.27 -9.76 -2.99
CA LYS A 75 -0.42 -10.74 -3.67
C LYS A 75 0.24 -10.12 -4.90
N GLY A 76 -0.54 -9.50 -5.78
CA GLY A 76 -0.02 -8.89 -7.01
C GLY A 76 0.96 -7.75 -6.72
N PHE A 77 0.66 -6.90 -5.74
CA PHE A 77 1.58 -5.87 -5.27
C PHE A 77 2.91 -6.46 -4.79
N LEU A 78 2.88 -7.43 -3.87
CA LEU A 78 4.10 -8.04 -3.33
C LEU A 78 4.95 -8.70 -4.44
N GLN A 79 4.32 -9.34 -5.42
CA GLN A 79 5.02 -9.91 -6.58
C GLN A 79 5.73 -8.83 -7.41
N ASN A 80 5.08 -7.70 -7.67
CA ASN A 80 5.67 -6.61 -8.46
C ASN A 80 6.72 -5.83 -7.67
N ALA A 81 6.44 -5.51 -6.40
CA ALA A 81 7.36 -4.82 -5.51
C ALA A 81 8.68 -5.58 -5.39
N LYS A 82 8.61 -6.91 -5.24
CA LYS A 82 9.80 -7.77 -5.23
C LYS A 82 10.72 -7.58 -6.44
N LEU A 83 10.16 -7.35 -7.63
CA LEU A 83 10.93 -7.26 -8.89
C LEU A 83 11.70 -5.94 -9.04
N VAL A 84 11.18 -4.87 -8.43
CA VAL A 84 11.79 -3.52 -8.47
C VAL A 84 12.46 -3.14 -7.16
N LEU A 85 12.54 -4.06 -6.19
CA LEU A 85 13.23 -3.85 -4.93
C LEU A 85 14.74 -4.00 -5.10
N ARG A 86 15.52 -3.17 -4.41
CA ARG A 86 16.96 -3.37 -4.28
C ARG A 86 17.25 -4.70 -3.58
N LYS A 87 18.19 -5.49 -4.11
CA LYS A 87 18.54 -6.81 -3.57
C LYS A 87 19.07 -6.73 -2.15
N GLU A 88 20.04 -5.83 -1.95
CA GLU A 88 20.70 -5.60 -0.67
C GLU A 88 20.00 -4.47 0.08
N GLY A 89 19.59 -4.74 1.33
CA GLY A 89 19.00 -3.73 2.22
C GLY A 89 17.58 -3.25 1.87
N GLY A 90 17.05 -3.60 0.71
CA GLY A 90 15.72 -3.20 0.25
C GLY A 90 14.59 -3.75 1.13
N GLU A 91 13.59 -2.93 1.43
CA GLU A 91 12.41 -3.32 2.21
C GLU A 91 11.08 -2.97 1.54
N ILE A 92 10.10 -3.86 1.70
CA ILE A 92 8.69 -3.62 1.37
C ILE A 92 7.91 -3.47 2.67
N HIS A 93 7.23 -2.34 2.85
CA HIS A 93 6.46 -2.04 4.04
C HIS A 93 4.97 -2.05 3.69
N ILE A 94 4.18 -2.84 4.41
CA ILE A 94 2.72 -2.80 4.29
C ILE A 94 2.15 -2.45 5.65
N THR A 95 1.44 -1.33 5.73
CA THR A 95 0.63 -0.98 6.91
C THR A 95 -0.77 -1.53 6.73
N HIS A 96 -1.25 -2.28 7.71
CA HIS A 96 -2.55 -2.93 7.63
C HIS A 96 -3.24 -2.95 8.99
N LYS A 97 -4.58 -2.99 8.95
CA LYS A 97 -5.41 -3.17 10.14
C LYS A 97 -5.28 -4.58 10.71
N GLU A 98 -5.49 -4.69 12.00
CA GLU A 98 -5.54 -5.97 12.72
C GLU A 98 -6.98 -6.43 12.98
N GLY A 99 -7.12 -7.65 13.49
CA GLY A 99 -8.42 -8.22 13.86
C GLY A 99 -9.29 -8.64 12.67
N HIS A 100 -10.52 -9.04 12.96
CA HIS A 100 -11.47 -9.45 11.92
C HIS A 100 -12.00 -8.24 11.13
N PRO A 101 -12.16 -8.34 9.79
CA PRO A 101 -11.84 -9.47 8.91
C PRO A 101 -10.41 -9.44 8.36
N TYR A 102 -9.63 -8.41 8.70
CA TYR A 102 -8.29 -8.12 8.17
C TYR A 102 -7.28 -9.25 8.40
N ASN A 103 -7.34 -9.93 9.54
CA ASN A 103 -6.52 -11.10 9.85
C ASN A 103 -6.70 -12.26 8.85
N LYS A 104 -7.87 -12.40 8.21
CA LYS A 104 -8.14 -13.43 7.18
C LYS A 104 -7.34 -13.21 5.89
N TRP A 105 -6.73 -12.05 5.72
CA TRP A 105 -5.94 -11.73 4.54
C TRP A 105 -4.62 -12.48 4.52
N ASP A 106 -4.09 -12.84 5.69
CA ASP A 106 -2.91 -13.68 5.89
C ASP A 106 -1.68 -13.14 5.13
N LEU A 107 -1.37 -11.87 5.43
CA LEU A 107 -0.37 -11.07 4.73
C LEU A 107 1.03 -11.70 4.78
N VAL A 108 1.43 -12.17 5.96
CA VAL A 108 2.75 -12.77 6.20
C VAL A 108 2.92 -14.06 5.40
N ARG A 109 1.95 -14.98 5.44
CA ARG A 109 2.01 -16.23 4.67
C ARG A 109 2.03 -15.96 3.17
N LYS A 110 1.33 -14.94 2.69
CA LYS A 110 1.38 -14.53 1.29
C LYS A 110 2.75 -14.04 0.87
N ALA A 111 3.35 -13.14 1.65
CA ALA A 111 4.70 -12.65 1.40
C ALA A 111 5.71 -13.81 1.39
N HIS A 112 5.63 -14.72 2.36
CA HIS A 112 6.47 -15.91 2.41
C HIS A 112 6.35 -16.79 1.16
N LYS A 113 5.12 -17.05 0.68
CA LYS A 113 4.89 -17.81 -0.57
C LYS A 113 5.46 -17.12 -1.82
N ILE A 114 5.70 -15.81 -1.77
CA ILE A 114 6.32 -15.03 -2.85
C ILE A 114 7.85 -15.01 -2.68
N GLY A 115 8.39 -15.63 -1.63
CA GLY A 115 9.82 -15.64 -1.31
C GLY A 115 10.30 -14.31 -0.73
N LEU A 116 9.47 -13.68 0.11
CA LEU A 116 9.82 -12.53 0.93
C LEU A 116 9.82 -12.94 2.40
N LEU A 117 10.79 -12.44 3.17
CA LEU A 117 10.92 -12.72 4.59
C LEU A 117 10.37 -11.56 5.40
N LEU A 118 9.53 -11.84 6.39
CA LEU A 118 9.15 -10.87 7.40
C LEU A 118 10.35 -10.63 8.32
N THR A 119 10.79 -9.37 8.41
CA THR A 119 11.94 -9.00 9.24
C THR A 119 11.54 -8.23 10.49
N GLN A 120 10.43 -7.48 10.43
CA GLN A 120 9.96 -6.68 11.54
C GLN A 120 8.45 -6.41 11.42
N THR A 121 7.79 -6.28 12.56
CA THR A 121 6.46 -5.69 12.68
C THR A 121 6.51 -4.55 13.67
N LEU A 122 5.88 -3.43 13.34
CA LEU A 122 5.80 -2.26 14.21
C LEU A 122 4.34 -1.80 14.30
N PRO A 123 3.85 -1.42 15.50
CA PRO A 123 2.56 -0.75 15.61
C PRO A 123 2.55 0.52 14.76
N PHE A 124 1.50 0.73 13.97
CA PHE A 124 1.27 1.99 13.27
C PHE A 124 0.51 2.93 14.20
N ARG A 125 1.11 4.08 14.50
CA ARG A 125 0.46 5.16 15.26
C ARG A 125 0.33 6.37 14.35
N LYS A 126 -0.90 6.86 14.19
CA LYS A 126 -1.19 8.06 13.38
C LYS A 126 -0.39 9.27 13.87
N ASP A 127 -0.24 9.38 15.18
CA ASP A 127 0.39 10.52 15.86
C ASP A 127 1.90 10.63 15.59
N ASP A 128 2.55 9.54 15.14
CA ASP A 128 3.95 9.56 14.71
C ASP A 128 4.14 10.33 13.38
N TYR A 129 3.05 10.68 12.68
CA TYR A 129 3.06 11.37 11.39
C TYR A 129 2.23 12.66 11.44
N PRO A 130 2.77 13.76 12.01
CA PRO A 130 2.09 15.05 12.03
C PRO A 130 1.63 15.48 10.63
N GLY A 131 0.36 15.86 10.49
CA GLY A 131 -0.24 16.23 9.21
C GLY A 131 -0.82 15.07 8.40
N TYR A 132 -0.58 13.81 8.78
CA TYR A 132 -1.18 12.65 8.11
C TYR A 132 -2.66 12.49 8.49
N ASP A 133 -3.51 12.37 7.48
CA ASP A 133 -4.92 12.01 7.64
C ASP A 133 -5.32 10.94 6.61
N ASN A 134 -5.83 9.81 7.10
CA ASN A 134 -6.21 8.70 6.24
C ASN A 134 -7.55 8.99 5.54
N LYS A 135 -7.63 8.71 4.23
CA LYS A 135 -8.81 8.98 3.38
C LYS A 135 -9.44 7.68 2.87
N ARG A 136 -10.75 7.71 2.61
CA ARG A 136 -11.48 6.55 2.08
C ARG A 136 -11.16 6.36 0.60
N ALA A 137 -10.76 5.14 0.23
CA ALA A 137 -10.45 4.80 -1.15
C ALA A 137 -11.69 4.65 -2.06
N HIS A 138 -12.90 4.55 -1.50
CA HIS A 138 -14.12 4.24 -2.23
C HIS A 138 -15.35 4.89 -1.58
N GLY A 139 -16.39 5.15 -2.39
CA GLY A 139 -17.64 5.78 -1.99
C GLY A 139 -17.67 7.29 -2.24
N THR A 140 -18.84 7.89 -2.01
CA THR A 140 -19.11 9.32 -2.27
C THR A 140 -18.42 10.27 -1.29
N LEU A 141 -17.97 9.76 -0.13
CA LEU A 141 -17.27 10.53 0.91
C LEU A 141 -15.78 10.19 0.95
N SER A 142 -15.10 10.30 -0.19
CA SER A 142 -13.68 9.92 -0.33
C SER A 142 -12.76 10.75 0.59
N ASP A 143 -13.07 12.03 0.83
CA ASP A 143 -12.32 12.89 1.75
C ASP A 143 -12.53 12.57 3.25
N ALA A 144 -13.53 11.76 3.61
CA ALA A 144 -13.73 11.35 4.98
C ALA A 144 -12.68 10.31 5.40
N SER A 145 -12.35 10.29 6.69
CA SER A 145 -11.48 9.25 7.24
C SER A 145 -12.24 7.95 7.48
N PHE A 146 -11.47 6.87 7.59
CA PHE A 146 -11.96 5.58 8.07
C PHE A 146 -11.38 5.28 9.45
N HIS A 147 -12.11 4.53 10.27
CA HIS A 147 -11.61 4.12 11.58
C HIS A 147 -10.40 3.19 11.41
N LEU A 148 -9.25 3.54 11.99
CA LEU A 148 -8.00 2.77 11.89
C LEU A 148 -7.99 1.55 12.83
N GLY A 149 -8.47 1.70 14.07
CA GLY A 149 -8.30 0.67 15.10
C GLY A 149 -6.82 0.33 15.32
N HIS A 150 -6.52 -0.88 15.80
CA HIS A 150 -5.14 -1.37 15.85
C HIS A 150 -4.62 -1.67 14.45
N CYS A 151 -3.44 -1.12 14.14
CA CYS A 151 -2.78 -1.26 12.85
C CYS A 151 -1.30 -1.61 13.06
N THR A 152 -0.75 -2.42 12.16
CA THR A 152 0.67 -2.80 12.17
C THR A 152 1.28 -2.59 10.80
N THR A 153 2.51 -2.07 10.78
CA THR A 153 3.39 -2.04 9.62
C THR A 153 4.27 -3.28 9.61
N TYR A 154 4.13 -4.09 8.57
CA TYR A 154 4.92 -5.29 8.32
C TYR A 154 6.06 -4.96 7.35
N LYS A 155 7.30 -5.29 7.72
CA LYS A 155 8.48 -5.05 6.89
C LYS A 155 9.03 -6.35 6.34
N PHE A 156 9.08 -6.44 5.01
CA PHE A 156 9.55 -7.59 4.27
C PHE A 156 10.86 -7.29 3.55
N ARG A 157 11.73 -8.29 3.43
CA ARG A 157 12.96 -8.22 2.63
C ARG A 157 13.08 -9.44 1.71
N LEU A 158 13.96 -9.35 0.73
CA LEU A 158 14.47 -10.53 0.04
C LEU A 158 15.30 -11.38 1.00
N PRO A 159 15.31 -12.72 0.85
CA PRO A 159 16.25 -13.57 1.58
C PRO A 159 17.69 -13.13 1.33
N PRO A 160 18.59 -13.25 2.32
CA PRO A 160 20.01 -13.10 2.07
C PRO A 160 20.44 -14.10 0.99
N CYS A 161 21.38 -13.67 0.13
CA CYS A 161 22.02 -14.54 -0.86
C CYS A 161 22.85 -15.63 -0.18
#